data_AF-A0A2N5LGL6-F1
#
_entry.id   AF-A0A2N5LGL6-F1
#
_cell.length_a   1.000
_cell.length_b   1.000
_cell.length_c   1.000
_cell.angle_alpha   90.00
_cell.angle_beta   90.00
_cell.angle_gamma   90.00
#
_symmetry.space_group_name_H-M   'P 1'
#
loop_
_entity.id
_entity.type
_entity.pdbx_description
1 polymer ?
#
loop_
_entity_poly.entity_id
_entity_poly.type
_entity_poly.pdbx_seq_one_letter_code
_entity_poly.pdbx_strand_id
1 'polypeptide(L)' 'MKSISTALLALVFTFTSMSQAQARNTPCSGKMGGVSHCSADGKFVCKNGKISQSKKTCH' A
#
# COMPACT_ATOMS: atom_id res chain seq x y z
N MET A 1 -23.28 -31.94 -21.49
CA MET A 1 -22.02 -32.12 -20.72
C MET A 1 -20.89 -31.16 -21.10
N LYS A 2 -21.09 -30.18 -22.02
CA LYS A 2 -20.06 -29.18 -22.38
C LYS A 2 -20.25 -27.86 -21.62
N SER A 3 -21.51 -27.48 -21.39
CA SER A 3 -21.94 -26.27 -20.69
C SER A 3 -21.69 -26.30 -19.17
N ILE A 4 -21.70 -27.48 -18.55
CA ILE A 4 -21.47 -27.65 -17.11
C ILE A 4 -19.98 -27.42 -16.77
N SER A 5 -19.06 -27.85 -17.65
CA SER A 5 -17.62 -27.65 -17.48
C SER A 5 -17.20 -26.19 -17.64
N THR A 6 -17.86 -25.41 -18.51
CA THR A 6 -17.59 -23.98 -18.65
C THR A 6 -18.13 -23.15 -17.48
N ALA A 7 -19.24 -23.57 -16.87
CA ALA A 7 -19.82 -22.91 -15.70
C ALA A 7 -18.92 -23.06 -14.46
N LEU A 8 -18.32 -24.25 -14.26
CA LEU A 8 -17.45 -24.52 -13.12
C LEU A 8 -16.15 -23.71 -13.16
N LEU A 9 -15.61 -23.44 -14.36
CA LEU A 9 -14.35 -22.70 -14.53
C LEU A 9 -14.52 -21.18 -14.34
N ALA A 10 -15.72 -20.64 -14.60
CA ALA A 10 -16.01 -19.22 -14.43
C ALA A 10 -16.16 -18.80 -12.94
N LEU A 11 -16.62 -19.72 -12.08
CA LEU A 11 -16.85 -19.46 -10.66
C LEU A 11 -15.57 -19.33 -9.81
N VAL A 12 -14.43 -19.83 -10.29
CA VAL A 12 -13.16 -19.80 -9.54
C VAL A 12 -12.44 -18.45 -9.70
N PHE A 13 -12.81 -17.65 -10.70
CA PHE A 13 -12.08 -16.43 -11.07
C PHE A 13 -12.48 -15.19 -10.25
N THR A 14 -13.57 -15.25 -9.48
CA THR A 14 -14.12 -14.07 -8.76
C THR A 14 -13.49 -13.81 -7.39
N PHE A 15 -12.57 -14.65 -6.91
CA PHE A 15 -12.05 -14.57 -5.54
C PHE A 15 -10.64 -13.95 -5.40
N THR A 16 -10.00 -13.50 -6.49
CA THR A 16 -8.55 -13.20 -6.46
C THR A 16 -8.15 -11.75 -6.18
N SER A 17 -9.09 -10.83 -5.89
CA SER A 17 -8.74 -9.41 -5.73
C SER A 17 -9.18 -8.80 -4.39
N MET A 18 -8.83 -9.42 -3.27
CA MET A 18 -8.74 -8.70 -1.98
C MET A 18 -7.32 -8.13 -1.84
N SER A 19 -7.07 -6.99 -2.49
CA SER A 19 -5.90 -6.16 -2.20
C SER A 19 -6.06 -5.59 -0.80
N GLN A 20 -5.39 -6.20 0.19
CA GLN A 20 -5.33 -5.69 1.55
C GLN A 20 -4.68 -4.30 1.54
N ALA A 21 -5.50 -3.25 1.57
CA ALA A 21 -5.05 -1.89 1.80
C ALA A 21 -4.57 -1.82 3.26
N GLN A 22 -3.31 -2.18 3.47
CA GLN A 22 -2.63 -2.06 4.75
C GLN A 22 -2.47 -0.55 5.01
N ALA A 23 -3.49 0.05 5.65
CA ALA A 23 -3.43 1.39 6.24
C ALA A 23 -2.50 1.38 7.47
N ARG A 24 -1.30 0.83 7.31
CA ARG A 24 -0.23 0.99 8.28
C ARG A 24 0.24 2.43 8.14
N ASN A 25 0.59 3.07 9.25
CA ASN A 25 1.23 4.38 9.35
C ASN A 25 2.59 4.40 8.62
N THR A 26 2.58 4.15 7.31
CA THR A 26 3.75 4.12 6.44
C THR A 26 4.19 5.56 6.25
N PRO A 27 5.43 5.90 6.61
CA PRO A 27 5.91 7.26 6.47
C PRO A 27 5.80 7.72 5.02
N CYS A 28 5.34 8.95 4.83
CA CYS A 28 5.22 9.57 3.52
C CYS A 28 4.33 8.82 2.50
N SER A 29 3.19 8.26 2.92
CA SER A 29 2.24 7.57 2.04
C SER A 29 1.33 8.53 1.22
N GLY A 30 0.68 7.98 0.19
CA GLY A 30 -0.30 8.70 -0.64
C GLY A 30 0.30 9.93 -1.34
N LYS A 31 -0.32 11.10 -1.14
CA LYS A 31 0.08 12.37 -1.75
C LYS A 31 1.47 12.88 -1.31
N MET A 32 2.08 12.25 -0.30
CA MET A 32 3.42 12.63 0.16
C MET A 32 4.55 12.11 -0.74
N GLY A 33 4.26 11.13 -1.60
CA GLY A 33 5.19 10.67 -2.64
C GLY A 33 6.32 9.76 -2.17
N GLY A 34 6.24 9.22 -0.96
CA GLY A 34 7.29 8.38 -0.36
C GLY A 34 8.37 9.18 0.37
N VAL A 35 9.25 8.44 1.05
CA VAL A 35 10.37 8.99 1.82
C VAL A 35 11.44 9.51 0.85
N SER A 36 11.96 10.71 1.12
CA SER A 36 13.13 11.28 0.43
C SER A 36 14.42 11.00 1.20
N HIS A 37 14.46 11.43 2.44
CA HIS A 37 15.59 11.28 3.34
C HIS A 37 15.09 11.46 4.78
N CYS A 38 16.01 11.37 5.75
CA CYS A 38 15.69 11.53 7.15
C CYS A 38 16.35 12.79 7.70
N SER A 39 15.58 13.51 8.51
CA SER A 39 16.08 14.67 9.24
C SER A 39 16.99 14.23 10.38
N ALA A 40 17.85 15.12 10.87
CA ALA A 40 18.73 14.88 12.01
C ALA A 40 17.96 14.48 13.29
N ASP A 41 16.71 14.97 13.45
CA ASP A 41 15.78 14.59 14.52
C ASP A 41 15.16 13.18 14.37
N GLY A 42 15.60 12.38 13.39
CA GLY A 42 15.03 11.05 13.13
C GLY A 42 13.62 11.10 12.55
N LYS A 43 13.22 12.20 11.88
CA LYS A 43 11.92 12.30 11.20
C LYS A 43 12.05 12.01 9.71
N PHE A 44 11.08 11.32 9.13
CA PHE A 44 11.04 11.09 7.69
C PHE A 44 10.67 12.38 6.94
N VAL A 45 11.51 12.80 6.00
CA VAL A 45 11.24 13.89 5.05
C VAL A 45 10.66 13.27 3.78
N CYS A 46 9.52 13.77 3.33
CA CYS A 46 8.80 13.22 2.17
C CYS A 46 9.17 13.93 0.86
N LYS A 47 8.91 13.28 -0.29
CA LYS A 47 9.19 13.86 -1.63
C LYS A 47 8.45 15.16 -1.92
N ASN A 48 7.31 15.38 -1.27
CA ASN A 48 6.60 16.66 -1.34
C ASN A 48 7.21 17.77 -0.44
N GLY A 49 8.35 17.53 0.21
CA GLY A 49 9.03 18.48 1.08
C GLY A 49 8.45 18.58 2.51
N LYS A 50 7.37 17.86 2.84
CA LYS A 50 6.79 17.86 4.19
C LYS A 50 7.43 16.78 5.06
N ILE A 51 7.46 17.02 6.37
CA ILE A 51 7.79 15.99 7.37
C ILE A 51 6.63 15.01 7.51
N SER A 52 6.93 13.72 7.55
CA SER A 52 5.98 12.64 7.79
C SER A 52 5.33 12.78 9.17
N GLN A 53 4.01 12.63 9.24
CA GLN A 53 3.25 12.59 10.50
C GLN A 53 3.21 11.19 11.12
N SER A 54 3.88 10.21 10.53
CA SER A 54 3.98 8.88 11.11
C SER A 54 4.71 8.96 12.46
N LYS A 55 4.23 8.21 13.45
CA LYS A 55 4.88 8.06 14.77
C LYS A 55 6.18 7.24 14.70
N LYS A 56 6.54 6.72 13.51
CA LYS A 56 7.78 6.01 13.29
C LYS A 56 8.95 6.98 13.23
N THR A 57 10.07 6.58 13.82
CA THR A 57 11.35 7.28 13.73
C THR A 57 12.17 6.68 12.60
N CYS A 58 12.93 7.53 11.91
CA CYS A 58 13.93 7.13 10.94
C CYS A 58 15.28 6.95 11.65
N HIS A 59 15.90 5.79 11.43
CA HIS A 59 17.19 5.39 11.97
C HIS A 59 18.19 5.23 10.82
#